data_AF-A0A4R4QKA8-F1
#
_entry.id   AF-A0A4R4QKA8-F1
#
_cell.length_a   1.000
_cell.length_b   1.000
_cell.length_c   1.000
_cell.angle_alpha   90.00
_cell.angle_beta   90.00
_cell.angle_gamma   90.00
#
_symmetry.space_group_name_H-M   'P 1'
#
loop_
_entity.id
_entity.type
_entity.pdbx_description
1 polymer ?
#
loop_
_entity_poly.entity_id
_entity_poly.type
_entity_poly.pdbx_seq_one_letter_code
_entity_poly.pdbx_strand_id
1 'polypeptide(L)'
;MTAPAMTIGELRHRVNLGADWLDQQHPGWPALVDLSRLDIDDSLNCVLGQVVGDFWRAPMTWAEAVNRGFQVRNGLQYDAETEALNRLWRGLIEQRRAGVNVP
;
A
#
# COMPACT_ATOMS: atom_id res chain seq x y z
N MET A 1 -16.97 18.55 11.03
CA MET A 1 -16.12 17.84 12.01
C MET A 1 -15.22 16.90 11.21
N THR A 2 -13.92 17.13 11.19
CA THR A 2 -12.95 16.22 10.55
C THR A 2 -12.74 15.00 11.44
N ALA A 3 -12.65 13.81 10.83
CA ALA A 3 -12.34 12.58 11.55
C ALA A 3 -10.95 12.68 12.23
N PRO A 4 -10.74 12.02 13.38
CA PRO A 4 -9.44 12.01 14.05
C PRO A 4 -8.36 11.37 13.18
N ALA A 5 -7.11 11.66 13.52
CA ALA A 5 -5.95 11.05 12.88
C ALA A 5 -5.89 9.56 13.14
N MET A 6 -5.56 8.81 12.10
CA MET A 6 -5.25 7.40 12.25
C MET A 6 -3.89 7.24 12.90
N THR A 7 -3.83 6.30 13.81
CA THR A 7 -2.63 5.81 14.45
C THR A 7 -1.81 4.96 13.48
N ILE A 8 -0.51 4.83 13.75
CA ILE A 8 0.36 3.91 13.00
C ILE A 8 -0.15 2.45 13.05
N GLY A 9 -0.80 2.05 14.16
CA GLY A 9 -1.41 0.73 14.29
C GLY A 9 -2.55 0.49 13.29
N GLU A 10 -3.44 1.46 13.13
CA GLU A 10 -4.54 1.40 12.17
C GLU A 10 -4.04 1.40 10.72
N LEU A 11 -3.03 2.23 10.42
CA LEU A 11 -2.38 2.23 9.11
C LEU A 11 -1.71 0.89 8.79
N ARG A 12 -1.02 0.31 9.77
CA ARG A 12 -0.40 -1.02 9.62
C ARG A 12 -1.45 -2.10 9.38
N HIS A 13 -2.57 -2.04 10.10
CA HIS A 13 -3.68 -2.97 9.88
C HIS A 13 -4.21 -2.86 8.44
N ARG A 14 -4.41 -1.65 7.93
CA ARG A 14 -4.83 -1.42 6.53
C ARG A 14 -3.83 -1.98 5.52
N VAL A 15 -2.53 -1.73 5.72
CA VAL A 15 -1.46 -2.28 4.86
C VAL A 15 -1.46 -3.80 4.85
N ASN A 16 -1.68 -4.44 6.00
CA ASN A 16 -1.79 -5.91 6.07
C ASN A 16 -3.01 -6.42 5.26
N LEU A 17 -4.17 -5.77 5.37
CA LEU A 17 -5.35 -6.13 4.57
C LEU A 17 -5.10 -5.98 3.07
N GLY A 18 -4.36 -4.95 2.65
CA GLY A 18 -3.94 -4.79 1.26
C GLY A 18 -3.00 -5.90 0.81
N ALA A 19 -2.02 -6.24 1.64
CA ALA A 19 -1.07 -7.30 1.34
C ALA A 19 -1.74 -8.68 1.23
N ASP A 20 -2.69 -8.99 2.12
CA ASP A 20 -3.49 -10.23 2.05
C ASP A 20 -4.32 -10.30 0.76
N TRP A 21 -4.88 -9.16 0.32
CA TRP A 21 -5.57 -9.09 -0.96
C TRP A 21 -4.61 -9.33 -2.15
N LEU A 22 -3.42 -8.73 -2.13
CA LEU A 22 -2.41 -8.94 -3.16
C LEU A 22 -1.89 -10.38 -3.17
N ASP A 23 -1.79 -11.04 -2.02
CA ASP A 23 -1.37 -12.44 -1.94
C ASP A 23 -2.35 -13.38 -2.64
N GLN A 24 -3.65 -13.05 -2.59
CA GLN A 24 -4.70 -13.82 -3.24
C GLN A 24 -4.80 -13.52 -4.75
N GLN A 25 -4.69 -12.24 -5.14
CA GLN A 25 -4.93 -11.83 -6.53
C GLN A 25 -3.67 -11.83 -7.39
N HIS A 26 -2.51 -11.59 -6.79
CA HIS A 26 -1.22 -11.45 -7.46
C HIS A 26 -0.10 -12.18 -6.67
N PRO A 27 -0.10 -13.52 -6.62
CA PRO A 27 0.96 -14.26 -5.95
C PRO A 27 2.35 -13.87 -6.46
N GLY A 28 3.28 -13.61 -5.54
CA GLY A 28 4.64 -13.14 -5.88
C GLY A 28 4.76 -11.64 -6.16
N TRP A 29 3.69 -10.85 -5.94
CA TRP A 29 3.70 -9.38 -6.09
C TRP A 29 4.85 -8.64 -5.39
N PRO A 30 5.44 -9.09 -4.24
CA PRO A 30 6.52 -8.32 -3.63
C PRO A 30 7.73 -8.18 -4.55
N ALA A 31 7.96 -9.09 -5.50
CA ALA A 31 9.04 -9.00 -6.48
C ALA A 31 8.77 -7.97 -7.60
N LEU A 32 7.50 -7.60 -7.81
CA LEU A 32 7.09 -6.68 -8.87
C LEU A 32 7.25 -5.20 -8.49
N VAL A 33 7.35 -4.88 -7.19
CA VAL A 33 7.38 -3.50 -6.71
C VAL A 33 8.80 -2.95 -6.62
N ASP A 34 9.15 -1.97 -7.42
CA ASP A 34 10.36 -1.16 -7.26
C ASP A 34 10.23 -0.20 -6.06
N LEU A 35 10.97 -0.50 -4.98
CA LEU A 35 10.99 0.28 -3.75
C LEU A 35 11.64 1.66 -3.90
N SER A 36 12.52 1.83 -4.89
CA SER A 36 13.19 3.12 -5.14
C SER A 36 12.24 4.17 -5.69
N ARG A 37 11.17 3.71 -6.36
CA ARG A 37 10.14 4.54 -6.97
C ARG A 37 8.84 4.57 -6.19
N LEU A 38 8.66 3.69 -5.20
CA LEU A 38 7.39 3.50 -4.51
C LEU A 38 6.83 4.80 -3.93
N ASP A 39 5.66 5.21 -4.41
CA ASP A 39 4.94 6.35 -3.84
C ASP A 39 3.43 6.08 -3.84
N ILE A 40 2.82 6.06 -2.66
CA ILE A 40 1.39 5.75 -2.51
C ILE A 40 0.48 6.82 -3.14
N ASP A 41 0.98 8.03 -3.35
CA ASP A 41 0.22 9.14 -3.96
C ASP A 41 0.35 9.20 -5.50
N ASP A 42 1.13 8.31 -6.11
CA ASP A 42 1.30 8.24 -7.56
C ASP A 42 0.59 7.00 -8.13
N SER A 43 -0.35 7.19 -9.04
CA SER A 43 -1.16 6.08 -9.60
C SER A 43 -0.34 4.98 -10.29
N LEU A 44 0.85 5.29 -10.80
CA LEU A 44 1.72 4.32 -11.48
C LEU A 44 2.82 3.79 -10.55
N ASN A 45 3.34 4.64 -9.67
CA ASN A 45 4.43 4.28 -8.77
C ASN A 45 3.94 3.74 -7.40
N CYS A 46 2.63 3.73 -7.11
CA CYS A 46 2.09 3.07 -5.92
C CYS A 46 2.10 1.54 -6.03
N VAL A 47 1.83 0.84 -4.93
CA VAL A 47 1.86 -0.64 -4.91
C VAL A 47 0.91 -1.24 -5.96
N LEU A 48 -0.32 -0.75 -6.06
CA LEU A 48 -1.26 -1.22 -7.09
C LEU A 48 -0.76 -0.87 -8.48
N GLY A 49 -0.34 0.37 -8.71
CA GLY A 49 0.19 0.83 -10.00
C GLY A 49 1.31 -0.06 -10.53
N GLN A 50 2.24 -0.43 -9.66
CA GLN A 50 3.36 -1.28 -10.04
C GLN A 50 2.96 -2.75 -10.26
N VAL A 51 1.96 -3.27 -9.54
CA VAL A 51 1.53 -4.67 -9.65
C VAL A 51 0.53 -4.89 -10.79
N VAL A 52 -0.43 -3.98 -10.98
CA VAL A 52 -1.50 -4.11 -11.98
C VAL A 52 -1.30 -3.21 -13.21
N GLY A 53 -0.27 -2.37 -13.20
CA GLY A 53 0.13 -1.45 -14.27
C GLY A 53 -0.43 -0.03 -14.13
N ASP A 54 -1.50 0.16 -13.34
CA ASP A 54 -2.05 1.47 -12.97
C ASP A 54 -3.06 1.29 -11.82
N PHE A 55 -3.04 2.14 -10.80
CA PHE A 55 -4.00 2.17 -9.69
C PHE A 55 -5.46 2.05 -10.16
N TRP A 56 -5.82 2.78 -11.22
CA TRP A 56 -7.19 2.84 -11.73
C TRP A 56 -7.66 1.54 -12.42
N ARG A 57 -6.74 0.61 -12.68
CA ARG A 57 -7.06 -0.71 -13.26
C ARG A 57 -7.40 -1.75 -12.21
N ALA A 58 -7.15 -1.47 -10.93
CA ALA A 58 -7.48 -2.40 -9.86
C ALA A 58 -9.02 -2.53 -9.73
N PRO A 59 -9.58 -3.75 -9.59
CA PRO A 59 -11.01 -3.97 -9.50
C PRO A 59 -11.53 -3.66 -8.08
N MET A 60 -11.30 -2.43 -7.60
CA MET A 60 -11.72 -1.98 -6.28
C MET A 60 -12.16 -0.51 -6.31
N THR A 61 -13.07 -0.17 -5.42
CA THR A 61 -13.50 1.21 -5.20
C THR A 61 -12.44 2.02 -4.44
N TRP A 62 -12.56 3.36 -4.46
CA TRP A 62 -11.68 4.23 -3.67
C TRP A 62 -11.72 3.91 -2.17
N ALA A 63 -12.93 3.70 -1.62
CA ALA A 63 -13.08 3.36 -0.20
C ALA A 63 -12.40 2.04 0.15
N GLU A 64 -12.44 1.07 -0.77
CA GLU A 64 -11.75 -0.20 -0.63
C GLU A 64 -10.22 -0.06 -0.69
N ALA A 65 -9.70 0.77 -1.59
CA ALA A 65 -8.29 1.09 -1.69
C ALA A 65 -7.79 1.77 -0.41
N VAL A 66 -8.55 2.74 0.12
CA VAL A 66 -8.27 3.36 1.40
C VAL A 66 -8.27 2.32 2.52
N ASN A 67 -9.32 1.51 2.66
CA ASN A 67 -9.40 0.50 3.73
C ASN A 67 -8.29 -0.57 3.66
N ARG A 68 -7.69 -0.77 2.48
CA ARG A 68 -6.58 -1.70 2.25
C ARG A 68 -5.21 -1.01 2.21
N GLY A 69 -5.13 0.26 2.60
CA GLY A 69 -3.87 1.00 2.71
C GLY A 69 -3.21 1.30 1.36
N PHE A 70 -3.91 1.14 0.24
CA PHE A 70 -3.42 1.49 -1.09
C PHE A 70 -3.56 2.98 -1.41
N GLN A 71 -4.28 3.72 -0.58
CA GLN A 71 -4.48 5.16 -0.73
C GLN A 71 -4.74 5.79 0.64
N VAL A 72 -4.40 7.06 0.81
CA VAL A 72 -4.69 7.83 2.01
C VAL A 72 -6.14 8.29 2.07
N ARG A 73 -6.60 8.64 3.28
CA ARG A 73 -7.80 9.46 3.41
C ARG A 73 -7.48 10.90 3.05
N ASN A 74 -8.41 11.55 2.35
CA ASN A 74 -8.36 12.99 2.13
C ASN A 74 -8.52 13.76 3.45
N GLY A 75 -7.83 14.89 3.60
CA GLY A 75 -7.99 15.80 4.74
C GLY A 75 -6.69 16.46 5.21
N LEU A 76 -6.71 17.11 6.36
CA LEU A 76 -5.58 17.89 6.90
C LEU A 76 -4.35 17.05 7.28
N GLN A 77 -4.47 15.73 7.30
CA GLN A 77 -3.39 14.81 7.70
C GLN A 77 -2.87 14.00 6.51
N TYR A 78 -3.23 14.42 5.29
CA TYR A 78 -2.86 13.75 4.04
C TYR A 78 -1.38 13.40 4.01
N ASP A 79 -0.50 14.39 4.13
CA ASP A 79 0.95 14.22 4.02
C ASP A 79 1.52 13.24 5.06
N ALA A 80 1.04 13.34 6.31
CA ALA A 80 1.49 12.47 7.39
C ALA A 80 1.01 11.01 7.18
N GLU A 81 -0.22 10.83 6.67
CA GLU A 81 -0.76 9.52 6.32
C GLU A 81 -0.01 8.93 5.12
N THR A 82 0.27 9.73 4.10
CA THR A 82 1.04 9.37 2.89
C THR A 82 2.42 8.87 3.29
N GLU A 83 3.15 9.65 4.09
CA GLU A 83 4.49 9.30 4.56
C GLU A 83 4.47 8.01 5.40
N ALA A 84 3.48 7.85 6.29
CA ALA A 84 3.33 6.66 7.10
C ALA A 84 3.02 5.40 6.27
N LEU A 85 2.09 5.48 5.31
CA LEU A 85 1.80 4.36 4.40
C LEU A 85 3.00 4.01 3.53
N ASN A 86 3.70 5.02 2.99
CA ASN A 86 4.92 4.84 2.22
C ASN A 86 6.00 4.07 3.02
N ARG A 87 6.20 4.39 4.30
CA ARG A 87 7.11 3.65 5.19
C ARG A 87 6.65 2.23 5.47
N LEU A 88 5.37 2.05 5.79
CA LEU A 88 4.82 0.74 6.17
C LEU A 88 4.87 -0.25 5.00
N TRP A 89 4.51 0.17 3.79
CA TRP A 89 4.61 -0.67 2.60
C TRP A 89 6.05 -1.10 2.30
N ARG A 90 7.01 -0.16 2.35
CA ARG A 90 8.43 -0.47 2.15
C ARG A 90 8.90 -1.55 3.12
N GLY A 91 8.68 -1.34 4.42
CA GLY A 91 9.10 -2.30 5.44
C GLY A 91 8.46 -3.68 5.30
N LEU A 92 7.17 -3.75 4.94
CA LEU A 92 6.50 -5.03 4.68
C LEU A 92 7.08 -5.76 3.46
N ILE A 93 7.32 -5.04 2.37
CA ILE A 93 7.87 -5.63 1.14
C ILE A 93 9.30 -6.13 1.36
N GLU A 94 10.12 -5.36 2.05
CA GLU A 94 11.48 -5.77 2.44
C GLU A 94 11.45 -7.04 3.30
N GLN A 95 10.59 -7.07 4.32
CA GLN A 95 10.42 -8.24 5.18
C GLN A 95 10.01 -9.48 4.37
N ARG A 96 9.06 -9.33 3.44
CA ARG A 96 8.59 -10.43 2.60
C ARG A 96 9.68 -10.92 1.64
N ARG A 97 10.45 -10.02 1.04
CA ARG A 97 11.60 -10.38 0.19
C ARG A 97 12.70 -11.10 0.96
N ALA A 98 13.00 -10.66 2.18
CA ALA A 98 14.00 -11.32 3.03
C ALA A 98 13.54 -12.71 3.51
N GLY A 99 12.23 -12.91 3.70
CA GLY A 99 11.65 -14.22 4.02
C GLY A 99 11.57 -15.18 2.83
N VAL A 100 11.62 -14.66 1.60
CA VAL A 100 11.74 -15.45 0.36
C VAL A 100 13.22 -15.69 0.07
N ASN A 101 13.85 -16.50 0.91
CA ASN A 101 15.17 -17.05 0.60
C ASN A 101 14.96 -18.12 -0.49
N VAL A 102 15.10 -17.75 -1.76
CA VAL A 102 15.22 -18.71 -2.86
C VAL A 102 16.66 -19.24 -2.81
N PRO A 103 16.88 -20.57 -2.85
CA PRO A 103 18.21 -21.17 -2.74
C PRO A 103 19.21 -20.67 -3.79
#